data_AF-A0A1B3W6M0-F1
#
_entry.id   AF-A0A1B3W6M0-F1
#
_cell.length_a   1.000
_cell.length_b   1.000
_cell.length_c   1.000
_cell.angle_alpha   90.00
_cell.angle_beta   90.00
_cell.angle_gamma   90.00
#
_symmetry.space_group_name_H-M   'P 1'
#
loop_
_entity.id
_entity.type
_entity.pdbx_description
1 polymer ?
#
loop_
_entity_poly.entity_id
_entity_poly.type
_entity_poly.pdbx_seq_one_letter_code
_entity_poly.pdbx_strand_id
1 'polypeptide(L)'
;MIIRTAVLAMATALLASPTLARAQQPGAEPAQAQAIAAERVARNHHERIAAEIAASGQARDFALASVLRTIALERIGEPPPDDARSREWREAAAARAGADVLANALLMMGAGGADDPIREQAARRWAQAEPGNIAPLLFQDAGVDALLANARGFDRFDMHMYDQVRWIQSRLLRHPPTAHERAVMFDGEGVPVEEHAAISAMGMWAAVAVPSLQDLLQACDGPDLDATATRRADCDYLARVLVGASDSSLGRMLGIDMLGRMASNASERAEAQALQRRMDWQMLEWGRIAAEQPREGAPQFTRLLADPQVRTEHDLVERILSEAGVPLEPPAGWRPPR
;
A
#
# COMPACT_ATOMS: atom_id res chain seq x y z
N MET A 1 4.88 -13.27 19.03
CA MET A 1 3.47 -13.72 18.90
C MET A 1 2.47 -12.69 19.47
N ILE A 2 2.74 -11.39 19.28
CA ILE A 2 1.85 -10.23 19.56
C ILE A 2 1.75 -9.34 18.29
N ILE A 3 2.36 -9.78 17.17
CA ILE A 3 2.64 -8.99 15.96
C ILE A 3 1.54 -9.20 14.89
N ARG A 4 0.29 -9.45 15.30
CA ARG A 4 -0.83 -9.69 14.36
C ARG A 4 -1.97 -8.67 14.45
N THR A 5 -1.86 -7.66 15.30
CA THR A 5 -3.00 -6.78 15.62
C THR A 5 -2.79 -5.28 15.37
N ALA A 6 -1.57 -4.81 15.09
CA ALA A 6 -1.32 -3.37 14.95
C ALA A 6 -1.28 -2.86 13.50
N VAL A 7 -0.92 -3.69 12.51
CA VAL A 7 -0.86 -3.29 11.09
C VAL A 7 -2.23 -3.44 10.40
N LEU A 8 -3.18 -4.12 11.05
CA LEU A 8 -4.55 -4.23 10.57
C LEU A 8 -5.42 -3.02 10.91
N ALA A 9 -4.98 -2.12 11.80
CA ALA A 9 -5.86 -1.14 12.46
C ALA A 9 -6.24 0.09 11.59
N MET A 10 -5.52 0.41 10.51
CA MET A 10 -5.95 1.46 9.56
C MET A 10 -6.72 0.93 8.34
N ALA A 11 -6.71 -0.39 8.12
CA ALA A 11 -7.59 -1.03 7.14
C ALA A 11 -8.88 -1.59 7.79
N THR A 12 -9.01 -1.56 9.12
CA THR A 12 -10.19 -2.10 9.83
C THR A 12 -11.02 -1.09 10.61
N ALA A 13 -10.59 0.16 10.75
CA ALA A 13 -11.44 1.20 11.36
C ALA A 13 -12.63 1.63 10.47
N LEU A 14 -12.61 1.31 9.17
CA LEU A 14 -13.77 1.42 8.26
C LEU A 14 -14.50 0.09 7.99
N LEU A 15 -14.08 -1.02 8.62
CA LEU A 15 -14.65 -2.36 8.41
C LEU A 15 -15.16 -3.05 9.70
N ALA A 16 -15.19 -2.34 10.83
CA ALA A 16 -15.81 -2.84 12.05
C ALA A 16 -17.36 -2.73 11.99
N SER A 17 -17.98 -3.53 11.12
CA SER A 17 -19.38 -3.92 11.33
C SER A 17 -19.42 -4.90 12.51
N PRO A 18 -20.17 -4.62 13.60
CA PRO A 18 -20.48 -5.67 14.54
C PRO A 18 -21.51 -6.59 13.87
N THR A 19 -21.32 -7.90 13.85
CA THR A 19 -22.42 -8.88 14.03
C THR A 19 -21.95 -10.33 13.90
N LEU A 20 -21.47 -10.89 15.01
CA LEU A 20 -21.78 -12.27 15.38
C LEU A 20 -22.76 -12.22 16.55
N ALA A 21 -24.04 -12.01 16.22
CA ALA A 21 -25.24 -12.40 16.97
C ALA A 21 -26.43 -11.75 16.27
N ARG A 22 -26.97 -12.44 15.25
CA ARG A 22 -28.14 -12.02 14.50
C ARG A 22 -29.41 -12.23 15.36
N ALA A 23 -29.57 -11.43 16.39
CA ALA A 23 -30.87 -11.14 16.96
C ALA A 23 -31.51 -10.08 16.06
N GLN A 24 -32.63 -10.41 15.41
CA GLN A 24 -33.43 -9.48 14.61
C GLN A 24 -33.80 -8.25 15.46
N GLN A 25 -33.04 -7.17 15.31
CA GLN A 25 -33.39 -5.86 15.83
C GLN A 25 -34.23 -5.12 14.77
N PRO A 26 -35.39 -4.55 15.15
CA PRO A 26 -36.31 -3.86 14.22
C PRO A 26 -35.77 -2.57 13.56
N GLY A 27 -34.47 -2.25 13.70
CA GLY A 27 -33.79 -1.12 13.04
C GLY A 27 -32.68 -1.52 12.06
N ALA A 28 -32.43 -2.82 11.84
CA ALA A 28 -31.33 -3.29 10.98
C ALA A 28 -31.65 -3.25 9.47
N GLU A 29 -32.92 -3.35 9.08
CA GLU A 29 -33.30 -3.38 7.65
C GLU A 29 -33.03 -2.07 6.90
N PRO A 30 -33.34 -0.87 7.44
CA PRO A 30 -33.05 0.39 6.76
C PRO A 30 -31.54 0.63 6.56
N ALA A 31 -30.74 0.36 7.59
CA ALA A 31 -29.28 0.50 7.53
C ALA A 31 -28.66 -0.48 6.52
N GLN A 32 -29.17 -1.70 6.44
CA GLN A 32 -28.71 -2.70 5.47
C GLN A 32 -29.11 -2.33 4.03
N ALA A 33 -30.34 -1.85 3.81
CA ALA A 33 -30.78 -1.38 2.50
C ALA A 33 -29.95 -0.18 2.00
N GLN A 34 -29.62 0.74 2.91
CA GLN A 34 -28.76 1.88 2.62
C GLN A 34 -27.34 1.46 2.27
N ALA A 35 -26.73 0.53 3.02
CA ALA A 35 -25.40 0.00 2.70
C ALA A 35 -25.37 -0.66 1.31
N ILE A 36 -26.38 -1.47 0.97
CA ILE A 36 -26.50 -2.10 -0.36
C ILE A 36 -26.66 -1.05 -1.47
N ALA A 37 -27.40 0.03 -1.21
CA ALA A 37 -27.56 1.12 -2.15
C ALA A 37 -26.24 1.89 -2.35
N ALA A 38 -25.54 2.23 -1.27
CA ALA A 38 -24.24 2.89 -1.29
C ALA A 38 -23.21 2.05 -2.07
N GLU A 39 -23.11 0.76 -1.78
CA GLU A 39 -22.22 -0.17 -2.50
C GLU A 39 -22.55 -0.22 -4.00
N ARG A 40 -23.83 -0.31 -4.37
CA ARG A 40 -24.25 -0.29 -5.77
C ARG A 40 -23.87 1.02 -6.46
N VAL A 41 -24.08 2.16 -5.81
CA VAL A 41 -23.72 3.47 -6.38
C VAL A 41 -22.20 3.61 -6.52
N ALA A 42 -21.43 3.17 -5.53
CA ALA A 42 -19.96 3.17 -5.60
C ALA A 42 -19.45 2.30 -6.76
N ARG A 43 -20.02 1.10 -6.95
CA ARG A 43 -19.70 0.25 -8.11
C ARG A 43 -20.00 0.95 -9.43
N ASN A 44 -21.22 1.48 -9.60
CA ASN A 44 -21.61 2.17 -10.83
C ASN A 44 -20.71 3.38 -11.12
N HIS A 45 -20.33 4.11 -10.06
CA HIS A 45 -19.38 5.22 -10.15
C HIS A 45 -18.03 4.71 -10.67
N HIS A 46 -17.43 3.69 -10.04
CA HIS A 46 -16.15 3.11 -10.47
C HIS A 46 -16.18 2.57 -11.91
N GLU A 47 -17.25 1.87 -12.32
CA GLU A 47 -17.40 1.39 -13.70
C GLU A 47 -17.43 2.54 -14.71
N ARG A 48 -18.18 3.59 -14.40
CA ARG A 48 -18.31 4.77 -15.25
C ARG A 48 -16.96 5.48 -15.40
N ILE A 49 -16.30 5.80 -14.29
CA ILE A 49 -15.04 6.54 -14.35
C ILE A 49 -13.91 5.69 -14.93
N ALA A 50 -13.93 4.37 -14.79
CA ALA A 50 -12.99 3.48 -15.46
C ALA A 50 -13.07 3.62 -16.98
N ALA A 51 -14.29 3.62 -17.53
CA ALA A 51 -14.51 3.81 -18.97
C ALA A 51 -14.10 5.22 -19.44
N GLU A 52 -14.42 6.26 -18.67
CA GLU A 52 -14.03 7.64 -18.98
C GLU A 52 -12.50 7.84 -18.96
N ILE A 53 -11.80 7.25 -17.98
CA ILE A 53 -10.34 7.29 -17.87
C ILE A 53 -9.69 6.52 -19.03
N ALA A 54 -10.17 5.32 -19.34
CA ALA A 54 -9.64 4.51 -20.44
C ALA A 54 -9.73 5.19 -21.82
N ALA A 55 -10.68 6.11 -22.00
CA ALA A 55 -10.88 6.83 -23.27
C ALA A 55 -9.68 7.70 -23.68
N SER A 56 -8.78 8.04 -22.76
CA SER A 56 -7.56 8.80 -23.08
C SER A 56 -6.57 8.00 -23.94
N GLY A 57 -6.65 6.67 -23.93
CA GLY A 57 -5.73 5.80 -24.65
C GLY A 57 -4.33 5.68 -24.04
N GLN A 58 -4.08 6.25 -22.85
CA GLN A 58 -2.75 6.29 -22.23
C GLN A 58 -2.47 5.06 -21.37
N ALA A 59 -1.19 4.66 -21.28
CA ALA A 59 -0.79 3.45 -20.56
C ALA A 59 -1.20 3.46 -19.08
N ARG A 60 -0.90 4.55 -18.36
CA ARG A 60 -1.26 4.72 -16.94
C ARG A 60 -2.78 4.71 -16.74
N ASP A 61 -3.51 5.36 -17.64
CA ASP A 61 -4.97 5.47 -17.58
C ASP A 61 -5.64 4.10 -17.80
N PHE A 62 -5.15 3.31 -18.74
CA PHE A 62 -5.60 1.93 -18.90
C PHE A 62 -5.32 1.06 -17.67
N ALA A 63 -4.14 1.20 -17.04
CA ALA A 63 -3.81 0.45 -15.83
C ALA A 63 -4.81 0.78 -14.71
N LEU A 64 -5.06 2.07 -14.45
CA LEU A 64 -6.04 2.51 -13.45
C LEU A 64 -7.48 2.09 -13.79
N ALA A 65 -7.88 2.21 -15.07
CA ALA A 65 -9.20 1.78 -15.51
C ALA A 65 -9.44 0.29 -15.24
N SER A 66 -8.42 -0.55 -15.46
CA SER A 66 -8.51 -1.99 -15.14
C SER A 66 -8.73 -2.22 -13.64
N VAL A 67 -7.98 -1.52 -12.78
CA VAL A 67 -8.11 -1.59 -11.30
C VAL A 67 -9.50 -1.16 -10.85
N LEU A 68 -9.98 0.01 -11.30
CA LEU A 68 -11.31 0.54 -10.96
C LEU A 68 -12.43 -0.42 -11.38
N ARG A 69 -12.30 -1.03 -12.56
CA ARG A 69 -13.27 -2.02 -13.05
C ARG A 69 -13.23 -3.30 -12.23
N THR A 70 -12.06 -3.78 -11.84
CA THR A 70 -11.93 -4.93 -10.95
C THR A 70 -12.60 -4.64 -9.61
N ILE A 71 -12.31 -3.50 -8.97
CA ILE A 71 -12.94 -3.07 -7.70
C ILE A 71 -14.46 -3.00 -7.85
N ALA A 72 -14.97 -2.51 -8.99
CA ALA A 72 -16.40 -2.42 -9.21
C ALA A 72 -17.10 -3.79 -9.33
N LEU A 73 -16.37 -4.84 -9.73
CA LEU A 73 -16.92 -6.17 -9.95
C LEU A 73 -16.63 -7.13 -8.78
N GLU A 74 -15.62 -6.84 -7.98
CA GLU A 74 -15.24 -7.65 -6.81
C GLU A 74 -16.39 -7.81 -5.82
N ARG A 75 -16.45 -9.01 -5.23
CA ARG A 75 -17.41 -9.36 -4.18
C ARG A 75 -16.65 -10.02 -3.03
N ILE A 76 -16.99 -9.61 -1.82
CA ILE A 76 -16.35 -10.12 -0.61
C ILE A 76 -16.58 -11.62 -0.51
N GLY A 77 -15.49 -12.38 -0.39
CA GLY A 77 -15.51 -13.84 -0.25
C GLY A 77 -15.62 -14.60 -1.57
N GLU A 78 -15.64 -13.91 -2.71
CA GLU A 78 -15.60 -14.52 -4.04
C GLU A 78 -14.22 -14.28 -4.68
N PRO A 79 -13.75 -15.21 -5.53
CA PRO A 79 -12.54 -14.96 -6.32
C PRO A 79 -12.74 -13.74 -7.22
N PRO A 80 -11.66 -12.98 -7.53
CA PRO A 80 -11.75 -11.86 -8.44
C PRO A 80 -12.39 -12.26 -9.77
N PRO A 81 -13.36 -11.48 -10.27
CA PRO A 81 -14.08 -11.82 -11.48
C PRO A 81 -13.15 -11.75 -12.69
N ASP A 82 -13.22 -12.78 -13.54
CA ASP A 82 -12.50 -12.79 -14.81
C ASP A 82 -13.22 -11.91 -15.85
N ASP A 83 -12.85 -10.63 -15.90
CA ASP A 83 -13.49 -9.63 -16.76
C ASP A 83 -12.67 -9.29 -18.01
N ALA A 84 -13.25 -9.54 -19.18
CA ALA A 84 -12.58 -9.36 -20.48
C ALA A 84 -12.12 -7.93 -20.75
N ARG A 85 -12.87 -6.93 -20.30
CA ARG A 85 -12.53 -5.52 -20.53
C ARG A 85 -11.43 -5.03 -19.60
N SER A 86 -11.41 -5.50 -18.35
CA SER A 86 -10.30 -5.27 -17.43
C SER A 86 -9.00 -5.87 -18.00
N ARG A 87 -9.06 -7.11 -18.53
CA ARG A 87 -7.93 -7.74 -19.23
C ARG A 87 -7.48 -6.94 -20.46
N GLU A 88 -8.41 -6.55 -21.34
CA GLU A 88 -8.11 -5.74 -22.52
C GLU A 88 -7.39 -4.43 -22.16
N TRP A 89 -7.88 -3.72 -21.13
CA TRP A 89 -7.22 -2.50 -20.65
C TRP A 89 -5.86 -2.79 -20.04
N ARG A 90 -5.71 -3.86 -19.26
CA ARG A 90 -4.42 -4.26 -18.68
C ARG A 90 -3.38 -4.59 -19.78
N GLU A 91 -3.78 -5.33 -20.81
CA GLU A 91 -2.95 -5.62 -21.99
C GLU A 91 -2.59 -4.34 -22.76
N ALA A 92 -3.56 -3.46 -22.97
CA ALA A 92 -3.39 -2.16 -23.61
C ALA A 92 -2.44 -1.23 -22.84
N ALA A 93 -2.47 -1.27 -21.51
CA ALA A 93 -1.53 -0.58 -20.63
C ALA A 93 -0.12 -1.15 -20.80
N ALA A 94 0.03 -2.48 -20.71
CA ALA A 94 1.32 -3.16 -20.84
C ALA A 94 2.00 -2.91 -22.20
N ALA A 95 1.22 -2.95 -23.28
CA ALA A 95 1.71 -2.68 -24.64
C ALA A 95 2.21 -1.25 -24.84
N ARG A 96 1.67 -0.28 -24.08
CA ARG A 96 1.99 1.15 -24.21
C ARG A 96 2.94 1.68 -23.14
N ALA A 97 3.15 0.95 -22.04
CA ALA A 97 3.92 1.43 -20.89
C ALA A 97 5.38 1.75 -21.25
N GLY A 98 6.01 0.96 -22.12
CA GLY A 98 7.44 1.14 -22.45
C GLY A 98 8.30 1.22 -21.18
N ALA A 99 9.18 2.23 -21.11
CA ALA A 99 10.03 2.51 -19.96
C ALA A 99 9.40 3.45 -18.91
N ASP A 100 8.10 3.77 -19.01
CA ASP A 100 7.42 4.60 -18.02
C ASP A 100 7.30 3.82 -16.69
N VAL A 101 8.15 4.18 -15.73
CA VAL A 101 8.23 3.53 -14.41
C VAL A 101 6.88 3.55 -13.71
N LEU A 102 6.16 4.67 -13.73
CA LEU A 102 4.88 4.77 -13.06
C LEU A 102 3.82 3.89 -13.74
N ALA A 103 3.81 3.81 -15.08
CA ALA A 103 2.90 2.90 -15.77
C ALA A 103 3.18 1.43 -15.43
N ASN A 104 4.46 1.04 -15.32
CA ASN A 104 4.83 -0.32 -14.93
C ASN A 104 4.52 -0.60 -13.45
N ALA A 105 4.72 0.37 -12.54
CA ALA A 105 4.34 0.24 -11.14
C ALA A 105 2.81 0.12 -10.96
N LEU A 106 2.02 0.92 -11.70
CA LEU A 106 0.55 0.82 -11.68
C LEU A 106 0.04 -0.55 -12.16
N LEU A 107 0.77 -1.24 -13.05
CA LEU A 107 0.44 -2.60 -13.48
C LEU A 107 0.66 -3.64 -12.38
N MET A 108 1.33 -3.31 -11.27
CA MET A 108 1.39 -4.20 -10.10
C MET A 108 0.04 -4.31 -9.41
N MET A 109 -0.77 -3.24 -9.45
CA MET A 109 -2.16 -3.24 -9.01
C MET A 109 -3.06 -4.04 -9.97
N GLY A 110 -4.14 -4.62 -9.42
CA GLY A 110 -5.21 -5.23 -10.21
C GLY A 110 -5.19 -6.76 -10.27
N ALA A 111 -6.21 -7.31 -10.94
CA ALA A 111 -6.46 -8.74 -11.03
C ALA A 111 -5.37 -9.45 -11.86
N GLY A 112 -4.44 -10.06 -11.15
CA GLY A 112 -3.41 -10.95 -11.66
C GLY A 112 -2.86 -11.76 -10.50
N GLY A 113 -2.86 -13.09 -10.62
CA GLY A 113 -2.23 -13.97 -9.63
C GLY A 113 -0.71 -13.77 -9.59
N ALA A 114 -0.01 -14.54 -8.75
CA ALA A 114 1.46 -14.50 -8.73
C ALA A 114 2.07 -14.72 -10.13
N ASP A 115 1.46 -15.62 -10.92
CA ASP A 115 1.93 -16.02 -12.26
C ASP A 115 1.43 -15.13 -13.42
N ASP A 116 1.06 -13.86 -13.17
CA ASP A 116 0.57 -12.96 -14.22
C ASP A 116 1.71 -12.48 -15.15
N PRO A 117 1.74 -12.90 -16.44
CA PRO A 117 2.82 -12.53 -17.36
C PRO A 117 2.90 -11.03 -17.64
N ILE A 118 1.79 -10.29 -17.51
CA ILE A 118 1.79 -8.82 -17.66
C ILE A 118 2.54 -8.18 -16.50
N ARG A 119 2.27 -8.64 -15.26
CA ARG A 119 2.96 -8.17 -14.06
C ARG A 119 4.45 -8.47 -14.16
N GLU A 120 4.81 -9.70 -14.47
CA GLU A 120 6.20 -10.13 -14.64
C GLU A 120 6.93 -9.27 -15.69
N GLN A 121 6.31 -9.02 -16.85
CA GLN A 121 6.94 -8.20 -17.89
C GLN A 121 7.07 -6.72 -17.48
N ALA A 122 6.07 -6.17 -16.80
CA ALA A 122 6.12 -4.80 -16.29
C ALA A 122 7.18 -4.63 -15.20
N ALA A 123 7.28 -5.60 -14.29
CA ALA A 123 8.31 -5.67 -13.25
C ALA A 123 9.72 -5.70 -13.86
N ARG A 124 9.93 -6.47 -14.93
CA ARG A 124 11.22 -6.48 -15.66
C ARG A 124 11.56 -5.13 -16.29
N ARG A 125 10.59 -4.46 -16.93
CA ARG A 125 10.81 -3.12 -17.51
C ARG A 125 11.12 -2.09 -16.44
N TRP A 126 10.43 -2.17 -15.30
CA TRP A 126 10.71 -1.31 -14.15
C TRP A 126 12.11 -1.55 -13.59
N ALA A 127 12.51 -2.80 -13.32
CA ALA A 127 13.86 -3.13 -12.86
C ALA A 127 14.96 -2.66 -13.83
N GLN A 128 14.70 -2.69 -15.15
CA GLN A 128 15.63 -2.16 -16.16
C GLN A 128 15.75 -0.63 -16.11
N ALA A 129 14.64 0.07 -15.87
CA ALA A 129 14.64 1.53 -15.74
C ALA A 129 15.28 1.99 -14.42
N GLU A 130 15.21 1.16 -13.38
CA GLU A 130 15.70 1.45 -12.03
C GLU A 130 16.53 0.31 -11.44
N PRO A 131 17.76 0.08 -11.94
CA PRO A 131 18.57 -1.08 -11.54
C PRO A 131 18.98 -1.09 -10.05
N GLY A 132 18.93 0.06 -9.36
CA GLY A 132 19.20 0.17 -7.92
C GLY A 132 17.99 -0.11 -7.01
N ASN A 133 16.79 -0.30 -7.58
CA ASN A 133 15.56 -0.45 -6.84
C ASN A 133 15.19 -1.94 -6.66
N ILE A 134 15.05 -2.39 -5.41
CA ILE A 134 14.70 -3.78 -5.06
C ILE A 134 13.24 -4.08 -5.40
N ALA A 135 12.34 -3.10 -5.25
CA ALA A 135 10.90 -3.30 -5.32
C ALA A 135 10.43 -4.07 -6.57
N PRO A 136 10.82 -3.72 -7.82
CA PRO A 136 10.38 -4.46 -9.00
C PRO A 136 10.84 -5.92 -9.04
N LEU A 137 11.90 -6.29 -8.31
CA LEU A 137 12.38 -7.68 -8.29
C LEU A 137 11.51 -8.59 -7.44
N LEU A 138 10.75 -8.05 -6.48
CA LEU A 138 9.81 -8.82 -5.65
C LEU A 138 8.52 -9.22 -6.38
N PHE A 139 8.36 -8.74 -7.61
CA PHE A 139 7.28 -9.10 -8.51
C PHE A 139 7.76 -10.00 -9.66
N GLN A 140 9.02 -10.47 -9.59
CA GLN A 140 9.61 -11.32 -10.64
C GLN A 140 9.76 -12.78 -10.21
N ASP A 141 9.55 -13.69 -11.16
CA ASP A 141 9.72 -15.14 -10.99
C ASP A 141 11.19 -15.59 -10.97
N ALA A 142 12.15 -14.67 -11.13
CA ALA A 142 13.59 -14.98 -11.10
C ALA A 142 14.05 -15.61 -9.78
N GLY A 143 13.25 -15.46 -8.72
CA GLY A 143 13.47 -16.08 -7.42
C GLY A 143 14.39 -15.27 -6.50
N VAL A 144 14.21 -15.49 -5.20
CA VAL A 144 14.90 -14.74 -4.14
C VAL A 144 16.40 -14.97 -4.13
N ASP A 145 16.88 -16.14 -4.57
CA ASP A 145 18.32 -16.43 -4.65
C ASP A 145 19.03 -15.53 -5.67
N ALA A 146 18.40 -15.28 -6.83
CA ALA A 146 18.94 -14.39 -7.84
C ALA A 146 18.94 -12.93 -7.38
N LEU A 147 17.90 -12.53 -6.63
CA LEU A 147 17.84 -11.22 -5.98
C LEU A 147 18.98 -11.05 -4.98
N LEU A 148 19.15 -12.00 -4.05
CA LEU A 148 20.16 -11.92 -2.99
C LEU A 148 21.59 -11.98 -3.53
N ALA A 149 21.84 -12.74 -4.59
CA ALA A 149 23.15 -12.75 -5.26
C ALA A 149 23.57 -11.36 -5.78
N ASN A 150 22.60 -10.47 -6.04
CA ASN A 150 22.82 -9.10 -6.50
C ASN A 150 22.54 -8.05 -5.43
N ALA A 151 22.32 -8.45 -4.17
CA ALA A 151 21.86 -7.59 -3.09
C ALA A 151 22.62 -6.26 -2.99
N ARG A 152 23.95 -6.30 -3.13
CA ARG A 152 24.86 -5.15 -2.98
C ARG A 152 24.77 -4.14 -4.13
N GLY A 153 24.09 -4.48 -5.21
CA GLY A 153 23.81 -3.56 -6.31
C GLY A 153 22.62 -2.64 -6.05
N PHE A 154 21.84 -2.90 -5.01
CA PHE A 154 20.65 -2.11 -4.70
C PHE A 154 20.91 -1.05 -3.64
N ASP A 155 20.27 0.11 -3.79
CA ASP A 155 20.41 1.25 -2.89
C ASP A 155 19.08 1.73 -2.31
N ARG A 156 17.95 1.22 -2.79
CA ARG A 156 16.61 1.58 -2.30
C ARG A 156 15.56 0.49 -2.47
N PHE A 157 14.49 0.64 -1.71
CA PHE A 157 13.21 -0.04 -1.91
C PHE A 157 12.14 1.02 -2.13
N ASP A 158 11.75 1.24 -3.39
CA ASP A 158 10.81 2.30 -3.75
C ASP A 158 9.67 1.71 -4.57
N MET A 159 8.46 1.68 -4.02
CA MET A 159 7.29 1.23 -4.76
C MET A 159 6.58 2.36 -5.52
N HIS A 160 7.17 3.56 -5.57
CA HIS A 160 6.57 4.79 -6.07
C HIS A 160 5.22 5.07 -5.41
N MET A 161 5.09 4.82 -4.10
CA MET A 161 3.80 4.89 -3.39
C MET A 161 3.11 6.22 -3.63
N TYR A 162 3.70 7.34 -3.20
CA TYR A 162 3.02 8.62 -3.31
C TYR A 162 2.99 9.18 -4.73
N ASP A 163 3.90 8.76 -5.62
CA ASP A 163 3.77 9.08 -7.03
C ASP A 163 2.53 8.43 -7.64
N GLN A 164 2.27 7.16 -7.32
CA GLN A 164 1.07 6.43 -7.71
C GLN A 164 -0.18 7.07 -7.08
N VAL A 165 -0.19 7.28 -5.75
CA VAL A 165 -1.34 7.85 -5.04
C VAL A 165 -1.70 9.23 -5.56
N ARG A 166 -0.73 10.13 -5.75
CA ARG A 166 -0.98 11.47 -6.33
C ARG A 166 -1.51 11.38 -7.75
N TRP A 167 -0.93 10.50 -8.57
CA TRP A 167 -1.35 10.35 -9.95
C TRP A 167 -2.78 9.81 -10.03
N ILE A 168 -3.13 8.79 -9.25
CA ILE A 168 -4.49 8.23 -9.16
C ILE A 168 -5.46 9.31 -8.64
N GLN A 169 -5.13 9.99 -7.55
CA GLN A 169 -5.93 11.08 -7.00
C GLN A 169 -6.22 12.14 -8.08
N SER A 170 -5.21 12.53 -8.87
CA SER A 170 -5.38 13.50 -9.95
C SER A 170 -6.40 13.06 -11.01
N ARG A 171 -6.54 11.75 -11.24
CA ARG A 171 -7.54 11.19 -12.15
C ARG A 171 -8.92 11.17 -11.53
N LEU A 172 -9.04 10.70 -10.29
CA LEU A 172 -10.32 10.69 -9.58
C LEU A 172 -10.90 12.10 -9.45
N LEU A 173 -10.06 13.11 -9.20
CA LEU A 173 -10.47 14.52 -9.14
C LEU A 173 -11.03 15.08 -10.47
N ARG A 174 -10.61 14.53 -11.62
CA ARG A 174 -11.15 14.91 -12.94
C ARG A 174 -12.49 14.24 -13.23
N HIS A 175 -12.82 13.18 -12.50
CA HIS A 175 -14.04 12.40 -12.66
C HIS A 175 -14.79 12.29 -11.32
N PRO A 176 -15.14 13.42 -10.67
CA PRO A 176 -15.70 13.39 -9.33
C PRO A 176 -17.09 12.72 -9.34
N PRO A 177 -17.51 12.12 -8.21
CA PRO A 177 -18.88 11.63 -8.09
C PRO A 177 -19.88 12.79 -8.21
N THR A 178 -21.03 12.54 -8.84
CA THR A 178 -22.14 13.49 -8.96
C THR A 178 -22.74 13.83 -7.59
N ALA A 179 -23.53 14.90 -7.49
CA ALA A 179 -24.18 15.26 -6.22
C ALA A 179 -25.07 14.14 -5.66
N HIS A 180 -25.78 13.42 -6.54
CA HIS A 180 -26.58 12.26 -6.14
C HIS A 180 -25.70 11.10 -5.67
N GLU A 181 -24.65 10.76 -6.44
CA GLU A 181 -23.72 9.69 -6.05
C GLU A 181 -23.09 9.98 -4.68
N ARG A 182 -22.65 11.22 -4.43
CA ARG A 182 -22.10 11.63 -3.12
C ARG A 182 -23.12 11.50 -1.99
N ALA A 183 -24.35 11.95 -2.21
CA ALA A 183 -25.39 11.88 -1.18
C ALA A 183 -25.68 10.43 -0.76
N VAL A 184 -25.63 9.49 -1.72
CA VAL A 184 -25.90 8.06 -1.44
C VAL A 184 -24.68 7.34 -0.88
N MET A 185 -23.46 7.64 -1.35
CA MET A 185 -22.24 6.98 -0.89
C MET A 185 -21.80 7.40 0.51
N PHE A 186 -22.02 8.67 0.88
CA PHE A 186 -21.49 9.25 2.13
C PHE A 186 -22.59 9.60 3.14
N ASP A 187 -23.81 9.06 2.99
CA ASP A 187 -24.93 9.32 3.89
C ASP A 187 -25.18 10.83 4.17
N GLY A 188 -24.98 11.66 3.15
CA GLY A 188 -25.09 13.12 3.28
C GLY A 188 -23.99 13.81 4.10
N GLU A 189 -23.05 13.08 4.72
CA GLU A 189 -21.84 13.68 5.25
C GLU A 189 -21.04 14.27 4.08
N GLY A 190 -20.81 15.58 4.13
CA GLY A 190 -20.12 16.32 3.07
C GLY A 190 -18.63 16.03 3.02
N VAL A 191 -18.24 14.78 2.76
CA VAL A 191 -16.84 14.39 2.54
C VAL A 191 -16.33 15.18 1.33
N PRO A 192 -15.28 16.00 1.50
CA PRO A 192 -14.69 16.73 0.39
C PRO A 192 -14.18 15.78 -0.69
N VAL A 193 -14.36 16.15 -1.96
CA VAL A 193 -14.02 15.30 -3.10
C VAL A 193 -12.52 14.99 -3.14
N GLU A 194 -11.70 15.94 -2.70
CA GLU A 194 -10.24 15.84 -2.59
C GLU A 194 -9.82 14.80 -1.55
N GLU A 195 -10.52 14.75 -0.42
CA GLU A 195 -10.29 13.77 0.65
C GLU A 195 -10.69 12.38 0.18
N HIS A 196 -11.87 12.24 -0.43
CA HIS A 196 -12.32 10.98 -0.99
C HIS A 196 -11.37 10.45 -2.06
N ALA A 197 -10.92 11.30 -3.00
CA ALA A 197 -9.97 10.91 -4.03
C ALA A 197 -8.62 10.47 -3.45
N ALA A 198 -8.12 11.15 -2.41
CA ALA A 198 -6.86 10.80 -1.74
C ALA A 198 -6.97 9.45 -1.04
N ILE A 199 -8.03 9.25 -0.26
CA ILE A 199 -8.27 8.01 0.50
C ILE A 199 -8.49 6.84 -0.45
N SER A 200 -9.30 7.00 -1.50
CA SER A 200 -9.50 5.95 -2.52
C SER A 200 -8.20 5.60 -3.24
N ALA A 201 -7.40 6.60 -3.61
CA ALA A 201 -6.10 6.36 -4.23
C ALA A 201 -5.13 5.59 -3.30
N MET A 202 -5.07 5.97 -2.02
CA MET A 202 -4.26 5.26 -1.02
C MET A 202 -4.77 3.83 -0.80
N GLY A 203 -6.08 3.64 -0.73
CA GLY A 203 -6.70 2.31 -0.60
C GLY A 203 -6.38 1.39 -1.77
N MET A 204 -6.39 1.91 -3.01
CA MET A 204 -5.98 1.16 -4.20
C MET A 204 -4.52 0.73 -4.13
N TRP A 205 -3.62 1.62 -3.71
CA TRP A 205 -2.21 1.28 -3.55
C TRP A 205 -1.98 0.27 -2.42
N ALA A 206 -2.66 0.43 -1.28
CA ALA A 206 -2.51 -0.47 -0.13
C ALA A 206 -2.97 -1.91 -0.41
N ALA A 207 -3.80 -2.11 -1.45
CA ALA A 207 -4.24 -3.41 -1.90
C ALA A 207 -3.20 -4.16 -2.78
N VAL A 208 -2.06 -3.55 -3.10
CA VAL A 208 -1.00 -4.20 -3.88
C VAL A 208 -0.40 -5.36 -3.09
N ALA A 209 -0.54 -6.58 -3.63
CA ALA A 209 0.15 -7.75 -3.12
C ALA A 209 1.58 -7.82 -3.68
N VAL A 210 2.56 -8.07 -2.81
CA VAL A 210 3.99 -8.26 -3.18
C VAL A 210 4.32 -9.75 -3.10
N PRO A 211 4.36 -10.50 -4.22
CA PRO A 211 4.40 -11.96 -4.22
C PRO A 211 5.61 -12.56 -3.50
N SER A 212 6.83 -12.16 -3.86
CA SER A 212 8.06 -12.78 -3.34
C SER A 212 8.50 -12.22 -1.99
N LEU A 213 7.66 -11.44 -1.32
CA LEU A 213 8.03 -10.82 -0.05
C LEU A 213 8.22 -11.85 1.06
N GLN A 214 7.33 -12.84 1.14
CA GLN A 214 7.44 -13.91 2.15
C GLN A 214 8.67 -14.78 1.90
N ASP A 215 8.95 -15.09 0.64
CA ASP A 215 10.12 -15.87 0.25
C ASP A 215 11.42 -15.14 0.63
N LEU A 216 11.47 -13.81 0.47
CA LEU A 216 12.62 -13.01 0.90
C LEU A 216 12.84 -13.09 2.41
N LEU A 217 11.76 -12.94 3.19
CA LEU A 217 11.84 -13.04 4.64
C LEU A 217 12.29 -14.43 5.09
N GLN A 218 11.80 -15.49 4.44
CA GLN A 218 12.21 -16.86 4.74
C GLN A 218 13.70 -17.08 4.42
N ALA A 219 14.15 -16.65 3.26
CA ALA A 219 15.55 -16.80 2.84
C ALA A 219 16.55 -16.04 3.72
N CYS A 220 16.07 -15.07 4.50
CA CYS A 220 16.85 -14.27 5.44
C CYS A 220 16.56 -14.62 6.91
N ASP A 221 16.10 -15.84 7.20
CA ASP A 221 15.81 -16.32 8.55
C ASP A 221 16.46 -17.68 8.84
N GLY A 222 16.69 -17.95 10.13
CA GLY A 222 17.08 -19.25 10.65
C GLY A 222 18.22 -19.94 9.88
N PRO A 223 18.06 -21.23 9.51
CA PRO A 223 19.11 -21.98 8.81
C PRO A 223 19.30 -21.56 7.34
N ASP A 224 18.31 -20.89 6.73
CA ASP A 224 18.40 -20.45 5.32
C ASP A 224 19.46 -19.35 5.16
N LEU A 225 19.78 -18.62 6.24
CA LEU A 225 20.90 -17.67 6.30
C LEU A 225 22.28 -18.29 6.02
N ASP A 226 22.41 -19.61 6.18
CA ASP A 226 23.65 -20.35 5.96
C ASP A 226 23.61 -21.14 4.63
N ALA A 227 22.58 -20.96 3.80
CA ALA A 227 22.43 -21.63 2.50
C ALA A 227 23.59 -21.32 1.52
N THR A 228 24.19 -20.15 1.64
CA THR A 228 25.43 -19.78 0.94
C THR A 228 26.38 -19.04 1.87
N ALA A 229 27.67 -19.02 1.54
CA ALA A 229 28.69 -18.34 2.36
C ALA A 229 28.46 -16.82 2.50
N THR A 230 27.70 -16.19 1.59
CA THR A 230 27.44 -14.74 1.60
C THR A 230 26.03 -14.38 2.05
N ARG A 231 25.10 -15.34 2.10
CA ARG A 231 23.66 -15.11 2.32
C ARG A 231 23.37 -14.18 3.49
N ARG A 232 23.93 -14.46 4.67
CA ARG A 232 23.78 -13.60 5.85
C ARG A 232 24.21 -12.15 5.61
N ALA A 233 25.37 -11.94 4.98
CA ALA A 233 25.87 -10.61 4.71
C ALA A 233 25.01 -9.86 3.67
N ASP A 234 24.49 -10.57 2.68
CA ASP A 234 23.62 -10.02 1.66
C ASP A 234 22.24 -9.68 2.23
N CYS A 235 21.69 -10.52 3.11
CA CYS A 235 20.48 -10.22 3.88
C CYS A 235 20.65 -9.04 4.84
N ASP A 236 21.78 -8.94 5.58
CA ASP A 236 22.07 -7.77 6.44
C ASP A 236 22.11 -6.48 5.63
N TYR A 237 22.78 -6.51 4.47
CA TYR A 237 22.83 -5.36 3.57
C TYR A 237 21.42 -4.93 3.12
N LEU A 238 20.60 -5.86 2.63
CA LEU A 238 19.23 -5.53 2.21
C LEU A 238 18.38 -5.02 3.35
N ALA A 239 18.49 -5.61 4.54
CA ALA A 239 17.74 -5.17 5.70
C ALA A 239 18.07 -3.71 6.04
N ARG A 240 19.35 -3.31 5.94
CA ARG A 240 19.77 -1.91 6.14
C ARG A 240 19.26 -0.97 5.05
N VAL A 241 19.25 -1.41 3.79
CA VAL A 241 18.62 -0.64 2.70
C VAL A 241 17.14 -0.43 2.96
N LEU A 242 16.41 -1.48 3.36
CA LEU A 242 14.99 -1.42 3.68
C LEU A 242 14.69 -0.45 4.85
N VAL A 243 15.52 -0.44 5.89
CA VAL A 243 15.37 0.51 7.01
C VAL A 243 15.64 1.96 6.59
N GLY A 244 16.71 2.18 5.82
CA GLY A 244 17.25 3.50 5.54
C GLY A 244 16.69 4.19 4.28
N ALA A 245 16.23 3.43 3.30
CA ALA A 245 15.91 3.90 1.96
C ALA A 245 14.63 3.23 1.39
N SER A 246 13.57 3.19 2.22
CA SER A 246 12.23 2.74 1.83
C SER A 246 11.24 3.90 1.68
N ASP A 247 10.43 3.90 0.63
CA ASP A 247 9.37 4.89 0.41
C ASP A 247 8.11 4.64 1.27
N SER A 248 8.00 3.44 1.85
CA SER A 248 6.85 2.99 2.65
C SER A 248 7.28 2.42 4.02
N SER A 249 6.38 2.50 5.00
CA SER A 249 6.56 1.90 6.31
C SER A 249 6.62 0.38 6.23
N LEU A 250 6.01 -0.23 5.21
CA LEU A 250 6.14 -1.66 4.93
C LEU A 250 7.62 -2.05 4.76
N GLY A 251 8.34 -1.39 3.85
CA GLY A 251 9.76 -1.68 3.63
C GLY A 251 10.60 -1.48 4.89
N ARG A 252 10.40 -0.37 5.63
CA ARG A 252 11.12 -0.14 6.89
C ARG A 252 10.83 -1.22 7.93
N MET A 253 9.56 -1.61 8.10
CA MET A 253 9.15 -2.68 9.02
C MET A 253 9.84 -4.01 8.71
N LEU A 254 9.89 -4.37 7.42
CA LEU A 254 10.54 -5.59 6.96
C LEU A 254 12.04 -5.58 7.27
N GLY A 255 12.72 -4.46 6.99
CA GLY A 255 14.14 -4.32 7.32
C GLY A 255 14.41 -4.44 8.81
N ILE A 256 13.57 -3.84 9.67
CA ILE A 256 13.70 -3.94 11.14
C ILE A 256 13.49 -5.40 11.60
N ASP A 257 12.47 -6.08 11.08
CA ASP A 257 12.19 -7.48 11.41
C ASP A 257 13.37 -8.39 10.99
N MET A 258 13.89 -8.22 9.78
CA MET A 258 15.07 -8.95 9.30
C MET A 258 16.30 -8.75 10.21
N LEU A 259 16.63 -7.49 10.54
CA LEU A 259 17.73 -7.20 11.48
C LEU A 259 17.51 -7.86 12.84
N GLY A 260 16.28 -7.84 13.34
CA GLY A 260 15.90 -8.46 14.61
C GLY A 260 16.10 -9.98 14.62
N ARG A 261 15.71 -10.67 13.53
CA ARG A 261 15.86 -12.13 13.39
C ARG A 261 17.32 -12.54 13.18
N MET A 262 18.09 -11.76 12.42
CA MET A 262 19.49 -12.06 12.11
C MET A 262 20.47 -11.73 13.25
N ALA A 263 20.05 -10.95 14.25
CA ALA A 263 20.91 -10.46 15.31
C ALA A 263 21.57 -11.60 16.12
N SER A 264 22.89 -11.67 16.05
CA SER A 264 23.74 -12.71 16.64
C SER A 264 24.26 -12.34 18.03
N ASN A 265 24.32 -11.05 18.36
CA ASN A 265 24.88 -10.55 19.61
C ASN A 265 23.98 -9.51 20.30
N ALA A 266 24.38 -9.07 21.49
CA ALA A 266 23.58 -8.15 22.29
C ALA A 266 23.50 -6.74 21.68
N SER A 267 24.53 -6.30 20.96
CA SER A 267 24.57 -4.99 20.30
C SER A 267 23.61 -4.95 19.13
N GLU A 268 23.65 -5.95 18.25
CA GLU A 268 22.74 -6.08 17.10
C GLU A 268 21.28 -6.16 17.56
N ARG A 269 21.01 -6.93 18.62
CA ARG A 269 19.66 -7.00 19.21
C ARG A 269 19.21 -5.65 19.76
N ALA A 270 20.10 -4.89 20.38
CA ALA A 270 19.79 -3.57 20.91
C ALA A 270 19.52 -2.54 19.79
N GLU A 271 20.26 -2.61 18.67
CA GLU A 271 20.06 -1.80 17.47
C GLU A 271 18.67 -2.06 16.86
N ALA A 272 18.35 -3.32 16.55
CA ALA A 272 17.06 -3.69 15.98
C ALA A 272 15.89 -3.29 16.91
N GLN A 273 16.03 -3.50 18.23
CA GLN A 273 15.03 -3.07 19.20
C GLN A 273 14.88 -1.55 19.27
N ALA A 274 15.95 -0.78 19.12
CA ALA A 274 15.87 0.68 19.10
C ALA A 274 15.12 1.18 17.87
N LEU A 275 15.39 0.60 16.70
CA LEU A 275 14.67 0.89 15.46
C LEU A 275 13.18 0.56 15.58
N GLN A 276 12.85 -0.65 16.09
CA GLN A 276 11.46 -1.06 16.32
C GLN A 276 10.74 -0.11 17.28
N ARG A 277 11.37 0.25 18.42
CA ARG A 277 10.76 1.18 19.38
C ARG A 277 10.48 2.55 18.75
N ARG A 278 11.38 3.06 17.91
CA ARG A 278 11.16 4.34 17.22
C ARG A 278 9.97 4.23 16.28
N MET A 279 9.91 3.18 15.45
CA MET A 279 8.80 2.99 14.53
C MET A 279 7.47 2.82 15.27
N ASP A 280 7.41 1.99 16.31
CA ASP A 280 6.19 1.80 17.11
C ASP A 280 5.70 3.11 17.74
N TRP A 281 6.62 3.92 18.28
CA TRP A 281 6.31 5.22 18.84
C TRP A 281 5.71 6.16 17.79
N GLN A 282 6.37 6.27 16.64
CA GLN A 282 5.93 7.16 15.56
C GLN A 282 4.54 6.77 15.03
N MET A 283 4.32 5.47 14.81
CA MET A 283 3.04 4.95 14.34
C MET A 283 1.92 5.13 15.37
N LEU A 284 2.21 4.92 16.65
CA LEU A 284 1.24 5.10 17.72
C LEU A 284 0.84 6.57 17.88
N GLU A 285 1.81 7.48 17.88
CA GLU A 285 1.53 8.91 18.00
C GLU A 285 0.83 9.44 16.75
N TRP A 286 1.19 8.98 15.56
CA TRP A 286 0.44 9.31 14.35
C TRP A 286 -1.02 8.87 14.47
N GLY A 287 -1.28 7.62 14.87
CA GLY A 287 -2.65 7.12 15.09
C GLY A 287 -3.43 7.94 16.11
N ARG A 288 -2.79 8.34 17.23
CA ARG A 288 -3.42 9.20 18.24
C ARG A 288 -3.76 10.59 17.70
N ILE A 289 -2.82 11.22 17.00
CA ILE A 289 -3.01 12.53 16.37
C ILE A 289 -4.13 12.49 15.33
N ALA A 290 -4.16 11.46 14.50
CA ALA A 290 -5.19 11.27 13.48
C ALA A 290 -6.58 11.13 14.12
N ALA A 291 -6.72 10.30 15.15
CA ALA A 291 -7.98 10.08 15.86
C ALA A 291 -8.54 11.34 16.55
N GLU A 292 -7.68 12.29 16.94
CA GLU A 292 -8.08 13.58 17.53
C GLU A 292 -8.50 14.63 16.48
N GLN A 293 -8.27 14.35 15.18
CA GLN A 293 -8.57 15.28 14.09
C GLN A 293 -9.91 15.01 13.41
N PRO A 294 -10.51 16.02 12.74
CA PRO A 294 -11.69 15.82 11.91
C PRO A 294 -11.48 14.71 10.88
N ARG A 295 -12.45 13.80 10.76
CA ARG A 295 -12.43 12.66 9.82
C ARG A 295 -11.10 11.89 9.87
N GLU A 296 -10.63 11.64 11.09
CA GLU A 296 -9.42 10.84 11.35
C GLU A 296 -8.17 11.39 10.65
N GLY A 297 -8.07 12.71 10.49
CA GLY A 297 -6.91 13.35 9.87
C GLY A 297 -6.93 13.38 8.35
N ALA A 298 -8.02 12.99 7.68
CA ALA A 298 -8.15 13.06 6.22
C ALA A 298 -7.79 14.44 5.62
N PRO A 299 -8.20 15.60 6.20
CA PRO A 299 -7.80 16.90 5.68
C PRO A 299 -6.28 17.14 5.74
N GLN A 300 -5.62 16.70 6.82
CA GLN A 300 -4.17 16.81 6.97
C GLN A 300 -3.46 15.91 5.96
N PHE A 301 -3.91 14.67 5.80
CA PHE A 301 -3.38 13.74 4.80
C PHE A 301 -3.47 14.32 3.39
N THR A 302 -4.64 14.80 2.96
CA THR A 302 -4.83 15.40 1.64
C THR A 302 -3.92 16.61 1.41
N ARG A 303 -3.77 17.49 2.42
CA ARG A 303 -2.87 18.64 2.35
C ARG A 303 -1.41 18.22 2.20
N LEU A 304 -0.96 17.26 3.00
CA LEU A 304 0.44 16.80 2.99
C LEU A 304 0.76 15.97 1.75
N LEU A 305 -0.19 15.20 1.23
CA LEU A 305 -0.06 14.50 -0.05
C LEU A 305 0.20 15.49 -1.19
N ALA A 306 -0.40 16.68 -1.15
CA ALA A 306 -0.15 17.74 -2.14
C ALA A 306 1.21 18.45 -1.98
N ASP A 307 1.91 18.28 -0.84
CA ASP A 307 3.23 18.86 -0.61
C ASP A 307 4.31 18.04 -1.33
N PRO A 308 5.04 18.60 -2.32
CA PRO A 308 6.07 17.87 -3.06
C PRO A 308 7.31 17.53 -2.23
N GLN A 309 7.44 18.08 -1.00
CA GLN A 309 8.51 17.70 -0.07
C GLN A 309 8.20 16.40 0.68
N VAL A 310 6.94 15.97 0.74
CA VAL A 310 6.55 14.69 1.35
C VAL A 310 6.70 13.59 0.30
N ARG A 311 7.86 12.93 0.22
CA ARG A 311 8.12 11.96 -0.86
C ARG A 311 7.78 10.54 -0.45
N THR A 312 7.93 10.24 0.83
CA THR A 312 7.77 8.90 1.42
C THR A 312 6.75 8.92 2.54
N GLU A 313 6.22 7.75 2.91
CA GLU A 313 5.36 7.61 4.10
C GLU A 313 6.05 8.10 5.37
N HIS A 314 7.37 7.89 5.45
CA HIS A 314 8.17 8.37 6.57
C HIS A 314 8.17 9.91 6.64
N ASP A 315 8.32 10.60 5.51
CA ASP A 315 8.22 12.07 5.47
C ASP A 315 6.84 12.54 5.94
N LEU A 316 5.77 11.81 5.57
CA LEU A 316 4.41 12.14 5.99
C LEU A 316 4.30 12.03 7.51
N VAL A 317 4.70 10.89 8.09
CA VAL A 317 4.63 10.64 9.53
C VAL A 317 5.46 11.66 10.30
N GLU A 318 6.71 11.88 9.90
CA GLU A 318 7.60 12.84 10.55
C GLU A 318 7.04 14.27 10.49
N ARG A 319 6.43 14.65 9.37
CA ARG A 319 5.76 15.95 9.21
C ARG A 319 4.54 16.08 10.12
N ILE A 320 3.69 15.07 10.22
CA ILE A 320 2.51 15.07 11.10
C ILE A 320 2.94 15.22 12.57
N LEU A 321 3.92 14.43 13.00
CA LEU A 321 4.44 14.48 14.37
C LEU A 321 5.08 15.85 14.67
N SER A 322 5.85 16.38 13.73
CA SER A 322 6.47 17.70 13.86
C SER A 322 5.44 18.83 13.96
N GLU A 323 4.38 18.80 13.15
CA GLU A 323 3.27 19.77 13.22
C GLU A 323 2.53 19.69 14.57
N ALA A 324 2.45 18.51 15.18
CA ALA A 324 1.85 18.29 16.49
C ALA A 324 2.81 18.55 17.67
N GLY A 325 4.07 18.91 17.41
CA GLY A 325 5.09 19.10 18.46
C GLY A 325 5.51 17.81 19.17
N VAL A 326 5.26 16.64 18.56
CA VAL A 326 5.65 15.34 19.09
C VAL A 326 7.08 15.00 18.68
N PRO A 327 7.98 14.65 19.62
CA PRO A 327 9.33 14.22 19.29
C PRO A 327 9.35 12.96 18.41
N LEU A 328 10.25 12.91 17.42
CA LEU A 328 10.40 11.74 16.55
C LEU A 328 11.00 10.52 17.27
N GLU A 329 11.77 10.76 18.33
CA GLU A 329 12.31 9.72 19.18
C GLU A 329 11.37 9.43 20.37
N PRO A 330 11.20 8.15 20.75
CA PRO A 330 10.44 7.81 21.93
C PRO A 330 11.11 8.39 23.20
N PRO A 331 10.32 8.84 24.19
CA PRO A 331 10.86 9.21 25.49
C PRO A 331 11.68 8.10 26.14
N ALA A 332 12.64 8.47 26.98
CA ALA A 332 13.46 7.50 27.70
C ALA A 332 12.58 6.54 28.52
N GLY A 333 12.79 5.24 28.34
CA GLY A 333 12.03 4.19 29.04
C GLY A 333 10.64 3.88 28.45
N TRP A 334 10.21 4.57 27.39
CA TRP A 334 8.95 4.28 26.71
C TRP A 334 8.92 2.84 26.17
N ARG A 335 7.74 2.23 26.23
CA ARG A 335 7.47 0.90 25.67
C ARG A 335 6.09 0.93 24.99
N PRO A 336 5.91 0.18 23.89
CA PRO A 336 4.60 0.03 23.27
C PRO A 336 3.57 -0.49 24.28
N PRO A 337 2.31 0.01 24.25
CA PRO A 337 1.23 -0.58 25.03
C PRO A 337 0.99 -2.02 24.60
N ARG A 338 0.63 -2.87 25.57
CA ARG A 338 0.34 -4.30 25.34
C ARG A 338 -1.10 -4.54 24.94
#